data_AF-B0D0N0-F1
#
_entry.id   AF-B0D0N0-F1
#
_cell.length_a   1.000
_cell.length_b   1.000
_cell.length_c   1.000
_cell.angle_alpha   90.00
_cell.angle_beta   90.00
_cell.angle_gamma   90.00
#
_symmetry.space_group_name_H-M   'P 1'
#
loop_
_entity.id
_entity.type
_entity.pdbx_description
1 polymer ?
#
loop_
_entity_poly.entity_id
_entity_poly.type
_entity_poly.pdbx_seq_one_letter_code
_entity_poly.pdbx_strand_id
1 'polypeptide(L)'
;MSWPWFGPISNNMAKEFHITLDQVNWLGNIVALIYLPVALVIPHIVQRYGIRRCCDIGAVAMILSAWIRYAGTSKSLSPKSAYALLMVGQLFASIAQPVYQVLGPKYSETWFGLKGRTTATMILAIANPVGGAVGQLISPLVGDTRQSILVLGILSTAATPFALLVGKAPPTPPTYAGSKDSPSLISLVRAILGLPTDRKAQMSKQERFDFCIVVIIFGALVAASNTFAILSAQILQPMGYSADESGFLGACMLLTGIVSAVVTAPLFDRVFTHHLAVTSKVLVPIVGVGWLALIWAVKPHNIGGLFAIMTLIGVSSVTMLPVSLELACELTRNADGSSAILWFTGNLFGVIFVLCPLSPNLVPATTTNAISFYSSRRSSCRPKRIPAAKHVPCTRLQRCLRHHRCIHGLSHPRRTKTEAIG
;
A
#
# COMPACT_ATOMS: atom_id res chain seq x y z
N MET A 1 7.63 1.20 4.05
CA MET A 1 8.38 0.01 3.60
C MET A 1 7.73 -1.31 4.03
N SER A 2 7.40 -1.51 5.32
CA SER A 2 6.93 -2.82 5.83
C SER A 2 5.62 -3.35 5.24
N TRP A 3 4.65 -2.47 4.94
CA TRP A 3 3.31 -2.88 4.48
C TRP A 3 3.32 -3.57 3.09
N PRO A 4 3.90 -2.99 2.02
CA PRO A 4 3.86 -3.62 0.70
C PRO A 4 5.02 -4.60 0.43
N TRP A 5 5.93 -4.81 1.39
CA TRP A 5 7.17 -5.58 1.19
C TRP A 5 6.95 -7.01 0.68
N PHE A 6 5.90 -7.67 1.19
CA PHE A 6 5.61 -9.08 0.91
C PHE A 6 4.92 -9.32 -0.43
N GLY A 7 4.40 -8.27 -1.08
CA GLY A 7 3.70 -8.39 -2.36
C GLY A 7 4.59 -8.97 -3.47
N PRO A 8 5.72 -8.32 -3.81
CA PRO A 8 6.61 -8.78 -4.88
C PRO A 8 7.25 -10.15 -4.64
N ILE A 9 7.50 -10.51 -3.37
CA ILE A 9 8.12 -11.78 -2.98
C ILE A 9 7.10 -12.87 -2.62
N SER A 10 5.82 -12.66 -2.87
CA SER A 10 4.72 -13.53 -2.38
C SER A 10 4.81 -14.98 -2.86
N ASN A 11 5.15 -15.20 -4.13
CA ASN A 11 5.33 -16.55 -4.68
C ASN A 11 6.54 -17.27 -4.09
N ASN A 12 7.63 -16.54 -3.80
CA ASN A 12 8.85 -17.10 -3.22
C ASN A 12 8.61 -17.44 -1.74
N MET A 13 7.97 -16.54 -1.00
CA MET A 13 7.50 -16.77 0.38
C MET A 13 6.64 -18.03 0.48
N ALA A 14 5.64 -18.18 -0.38
CA ALA A 14 4.74 -19.33 -0.35
C ALA A 14 5.50 -20.66 -0.56
N LYS A 15 6.49 -20.67 -1.46
CA LYS A 15 7.31 -21.85 -1.75
C LYS A 15 8.29 -22.17 -0.62
N GLU A 16 9.04 -21.18 -0.14
CA GLU A 16 10.13 -21.36 0.83
C GLU A 16 9.61 -21.62 2.25
N PHE A 17 8.51 -20.98 2.64
CA PHE A 17 7.89 -21.17 3.96
C PHE A 17 6.83 -22.27 3.97
N HIS A 18 6.53 -22.89 2.82
CA HIS A 18 5.46 -23.87 2.65
C HIS A 18 4.09 -23.37 3.16
N ILE A 19 3.79 -22.10 2.87
CA ILE A 19 2.53 -21.42 3.24
C ILE A 19 1.71 -21.10 1.99
N THR A 20 0.40 -20.90 2.15
CA THR A 20 -0.46 -20.53 1.02
C THR A 20 -0.28 -19.06 0.63
N LEU A 21 -0.60 -18.72 -0.63
CA LEU A 21 -0.63 -17.32 -1.07
C LEU A 21 -1.62 -16.49 -0.23
N ASP A 22 -2.72 -17.09 0.20
CA ASP A 22 -3.70 -16.44 1.08
C ASP A 22 -3.07 -16.08 2.44
N GLN A 23 -2.25 -16.97 3.00
CA GLN A 23 -1.49 -16.69 4.22
C GLN A 23 -0.51 -15.52 4.01
N VAL A 24 0.16 -15.44 2.87
CA VAL A 24 1.03 -14.30 2.55
C VAL A 24 0.22 -13.00 2.46
N ASN A 25 -0.95 -13.01 1.82
CA ASN A 25 -1.82 -11.84 1.72
C ASN A 25 -2.29 -11.36 3.11
N TRP A 26 -2.52 -12.29 4.05
CA TRP A 26 -2.87 -11.95 5.43
C TRP A 26 -1.78 -11.18 6.17
N LEU A 27 -0.51 -11.31 5.81
CA LEU A 27 0.58 -10.50 6.36
C LEU A 27 0.40 -9.00 6.06
N GLY A 28 -0.20 -8.65 4.91
CA GLY A 28 -0.54 -7.27 4.57
C GLY A 28 -1.87 -6.82 5.17
N ASN A 29 -2.88 -7.70 5.15
CA ASN A 29 -4.22 -7.37 5.65
C ASN A 29 -4.26 -7.13 7.15
N ILE A 30 -3.48 -7.89 7.94
CA ILE A 30 -3.41 -7.67 9.39
C ILE A 30 -2.92 -6.26 9.74
N VAL A 31 -2.02 -5.71 8.93
CA VAL A 31 -1.52 -4.35 9.15
C VAL A 31 -2.64 -3.33 8.97
N ALA A 32 -3.43 -3.45 7.90
CA ALA A 32 -4.57 -2.57 7.66
C ALA A 32 -5.66 -2.70 8.73
N LEU A 33 -5.93 -3.92 9.24
CA LEU A 33 -6.94 -4.14 10.29
C LEU A 33 -6.52 -3.58 11.64
N ILE A 34 -5.28 -3.83 12.07
CA ILE A 34 -4.77 -3.34 13.36
C ILE A 34 -4.50 -1.83 13.32
N TYR A 35 -4.23 -1.27 12.14
CA TYR A 35 -4.14 0.18 11.95
C TYR A 35 -5.36 0.91 12.51
N LEU A 36 -6.57 0.38 12.29
CA LEU A 36 -7.84 1.02 12.66
C LEU A 36 -7.94 1.34 14.17
N PRO A 37 -7.87 0.37 15.09
CA PRO A 37 -7.93 0.67 16.52
C PRO A 37 -6.71 1.49 16.97
N VAL A 38 -5.52 1.21 16.45
CA VAL A 38 -4.30 1.92 16.89
C VAL A 38 -4.37 3.40 16.53
N ALA A 39 -4.83 3.76 15.33
CA ALA A 39 -4.93 5.15 14.89
C ALA A 39 -5.74 6.01 15.86
N LEU A 40 -6.82 5.47 16.44
CA LEU A 40 -7.66 6.17 17.42
C LEU A 40 -7.02 6.25 18.82
N VAL A 41 -6.07 5.37 19.14
CA VAL A 41 -5.35 5.39 20.42
C VAL A 41 -4.19 6.39 20.40
N ILE A 42 -3.58 6.67 19.24
CA ILE A 42 -2.42 7.57 19.12
C ILE A 42 -2.67 8.96 19.72
N PRO A 43 -3.77 9.68 19.43
CA PRO A 43 -4.02 11.00 20.02
C PRO A 43 -3.99 10.99 21.55
N HIS A 44 -4.49 9.92 22.18
CA HIS A 44 -4.45 9.78 23.64
C HIS A 44 -3.02 9.63 24.17
N ILE A 45 -2.18 8.86 23.47
CA ILE A 45 -0.76 8.70 23.81
C ILE A 45 -0.03 10.04 23.64
N VAL A 46 -0.30 10.76 22.55
CA VAL A 46 0.29 12.08 22.28
C VAL A 46 -0.09 13.09 23.35
N GLN A 47 -1.36 13.13 23.75
CA GLN A 47 -1.83 14.01 24.82
C GLN A 47 -1.14 13.73 26.16
N ARG A 48 -0.92 12.44 26.51
CA ARG A 48 -0.38 12.04 27.81
C ARG A 48 1.15 12.10 27.90
N TYR A 49 1.85 11.74 26.81
CA TYR A 49 3.30 11.54 26.82
C TYR A 49 4.06 12.47 25.88
N GLY A 50 3.35 13.24 25.05
CA GLY A 50 3.93 14.15 24.06
C GLY A 50 4.47 13.45 22.81
N ILE A 51 4.88 14.27 21.83
CA ILE A 51 5.30 13.80 20.49
C ILE A 51 6.53 12.88 20.58
N ARG A 52 7.56 13.28 21.34
CA ARG A 52 8.83 12.52 21.41
C ARG A 52 8.61 11.08 21.89
N ARG A 53 7.85 10.89 22.98
CA ARG A 53 7.60 9.54 23.51
C ARG A 53 6.75 8.70 22.56
N CYS A 54 5.84 9.32 21.83
CA CYS A 54 5.08 8.64 20.79
C CYS A 54 6.01 8.16 19.65
N CYS A 55 6.95 9.00 19.20
CA CYS A 55 7.99 8.60 18.24
C CYS A 55 8.87 7.46 18.77
N ASP A 56 9.27 7.49 20.05
CA ASP A 56 10.05 6.43 20.69
C ASP A 56 9.31 5.08 20.63
N ILE A 57 8.00 5.07 20.93
CA ILE A 57 7.14 3.88 20.85
C ILE A 57 7.08 3.34 19.42
N GLY A 58 6.86 4.23 18.43
CA GLY A 58 6.86 3.85 17.02
C GLY A 58 8.18 3.22 16.59
N ALA A 59 9.31 3.76 17.05
CA ALA A 59 10.64 3.29 16.71
C ALA A 59 10.93 1.90 17.30
N VAL A 60 10.58 1.69 18.57
CA VAL A 60 10.69 0.39 19.24
C VAL A 60 9.81 -0.65 18.52
N ALA A 61 8.58 -0.29 18.18
CA ALA A 61 7.69 -1.18 17.44
C ALA A 61 8.25 -1.52 16.05
N MET A 62 8.88 -0.58 15.34
CA MET A 62 9.55 -0.85 14.06
C MET A 62 10.71 -1.85 14.21
N ILE A 63 11.58 -1.67 15.22
CA ILE A 63 12.69 -2.60 15.48
C ILE A 63 12.15 -4.00 15.82
N LEU A 64 11.21 -4.09 16.75
CA LEU A 64 10.60 -5.36 17.13
C LEU A 64 9.98 -6.05 15.91
N SER A 65 9.24 -5.30 15.10
CA SER A 65 8.67 -5.81 13.85
C SER A 65 9.73 -6.39 12.91
N ALA A 66 10.83 -5.67 12.69
CA ALA A 66 11.92 -6.08 11.82
C ALA A 66 12.56 -7.40 12.28
N TRP A 67 12.99 -7.46 13.53
CA TRP A 67 13.76 -8.60 14.04
C TRP A 67 12.90 -9.83 14.33
N ILE A 68 11.64 -9.65 14.74
CA ILE A 68 10.70 -10.77 14.90
C ILE A 68 10.40 -11.41 13.55
N ARG A 69 10.21 -10.61 12.48
CA ARG A 69 10.03 -11.15 11.12
C ARG A 69 11.28 -11.90 10.66
N TYR A 70 12.46 -11.36 10.92
CA TYR A 70 13.71 -12.06 10.60
C TYR A 70 13.89 -13.35 11.40
N ALA A 71 13.55 -13.37 12.69
CA ALA A 71 13.55 -14.59 13.51
C ALA A 71 12.62 -15.67 12.94
N GLY A 72 11.46 -15.25 12.38
CA GLY A 72 10.54 -16.13 11.67
C GLY A 72 11.14 -16.83 10.45
N THR A 73 12.27 -16.35 9.90
CA THR A 73 12.98 -16.96 8.76
C THR A 73 13.98 -18.06 9.15
N SER A 74 14.08 -18.42 10.44
CA SER A 74 15.00 -19.47 10.88
C SER A 74 14.63 -20.83 10.29
N LYS A 75 15.62 -21.53 9.71
CA LYS A 75 15.46 -22.87 9.12
C LYS A 75 15.10 -23.96 10.13
N SER A 76 15.27 -23.70 11.43
CA SER A 76 14.92 -24.62 12.51
C SER A 76 13.43 -24.62 12.89
N LEU A 77 12.66 -23.67 12.36
CA LEU A 77 11.25 -23.50 12.72
C LEU A 77 10.34 -24.32 11.81
N SER A 78 9.23 -24.81 12.38
CA SER A 78 8.14 -25.36 11.57
C SER A 78 7.47 -24.26 10.73
N PRO A 79 6.87 -24.60 9.57
CA PRO A 79 6.11 -23.64 8.74
C PRO A 79 5.06 -22.84 9.53
N LYS A 80 4.37 -23.49 10.47
CA LYS A 80 3.35 -22.85 11.32
C LYS A 80 3.96 -21.83 12.28
N SER A 81 5.07 -22.17 12.94
CA SER A 81 5.76 -21.26 13.86
C SER A 81 6.43 -20.10 13.13
N ALA A 82 6.99 -20.34 11.95
CA ALA A 82 7.56 -19.30 11.10
C ALA A 82 6.49 -18.28 10.69
N TYR A 83 5.33 -18.76 10.21
CA TYR A 83 4.19 -17.90 9.88
C TYR A 83 3.66 -17.12 11.09
N ALA A 84 3.55 -17.75 12.25
CA ALA A 84 3.12 -17.08 13.48
C ALA A 84 4.06 -15.93 13.86
N LEU A 85 5.38 -16.14 13.79
CA LEU A 85 6.36 -15.08 14.04
C LEU A 85 6.27 -13.95 13.01
N LEU A 86 6.08 -14.28 11.73
CA LEU A 86 5.86 -13.25 10.70
C LEU A 86 4.61 -12.41 10.99
N MET A 87 3.53 -13.03 11.43
CA MET A 87 2.29 -12.35 11.84
C MET A 87 2.50 -11.47 13.07
N VAL A 88 3.19 -11.97 14.10
CA VAL A 88 3.54 -11.17 15.29
C VAL A 88 4.39 -9.97 14.90
N GLY A 89 5.35 -10.14 14.01
CA GLY A 89 6.14 -9.03 13.51
C GLY A 89 5.31 -8.00 12.74
N GLN A 90 4.26 -8.42 12.03
CA GLN A 90 3.32 -7.49 11.38
C GLN A 90 2.42 -6.74 12.37
N LEU A 91 2.07 -7.35 13.50
CA LEU A 91 1.36 -6.65 14.59
C LEU A 91 2.16 -5.46 15.13
N PHE A 92 3.49 -5.57 15.20
CA PHE A 92 4.32 -4.43 15.60
C PHE A 92 4.47 -3.39 14.47
N ALA A 93 4.52 -3.83 13.21
CA ALA A 93 4.54 -2.90 12.07
C ALA A 93 3.29 -2.02 12.01
N SER A 94 2.13 -2.61 12.33
CA SER A 94 0.84 -1.92 12.32
C SER A 94 0.66 -0.93 13.46
N ILE A 95 1.50 -1.00 14.51
CA ILE A 95 1.56 0.03 15.54
C ILE A 95 2.38 1.23 15.04
N ALA A 96 3.54 0.98 14.43
CA ALA A 96 4.43 2.04 13.98
C ALA A 96 3.84 2.91 12.86
N GLN A 97 3.15 2.31 11.89
CA GLN A 97 2.61 3.02 10.74
C GLN A 97 1.64 4.17 11.11
N PRO A 98 0.58 3.96 11.91
CA PRO A 98 -0.33 5.04 12.32
C PRO A 98 0.34 6.08 13.21
N VAL A 99 1.31 5.70 14.05
CA VAL A 99 2.06 6.65 14.89
C VAL A 99 2.62 7.79 14.04
N TYR A 100 3.39 7.46 13.01
CA TYR A 100 4.05 8.49 12.20
C TYR A 100 3.09 9.25 11.27
N GLN A 101 2.01 8.60 10.80
CA GLN A 101 1.01 9.26 9.95
C GLN A 101 0.14 10.27 10.71
N VAL A 102 -0.24 9.95 11.95
CA VAL A 102 -1.02 10.84 12.83
C VAL A 102 -0.14 11.95 13.42
N LEU A 103 1.11 11.64 13.73
CA LEU A 103 2.03 12.65 14.28
C LEU A 103 2.43 13.73 13.27
N GLY A 104 2.30 13.49 11.96
CA GLY A 104 2.77 14.42 10.93
C GLY A 104 2.25 15.86 11.12
N PRO A 105 0.92 16.07 11.06
CA PRO A 105 0.33 17.41 11.26
C PRO A 105 0.55 17.96 12.67
N LYS A 106 0.60 17.11 13.70
CA LYS A 106 0.87 17.58 15.06
C LYS A 106 2.31 18.10 15.21
N TYR A 107 3.26 17.43 14.56
CA TYR A 107 4.65 17.84 14.54
C TYR A 107 4.83 19.15 13.78
N SER A 108 4.21 19.28 12.61
CA SER A 108 4.27 20.52 11.82
C SER A 108 3.63 21.70 12.55
N GLU A 109 2.50 21.51 13.23
CA GLU A 109 1.85 22.53 14.07
C GLU A 109 2.77 23.02 15.21
N THR A 110 3.51 22.09 15.82
CA THR A 110 4.34 22.37 17.00
C THR A 110 5.68 23.02 16.62
N TRP A 111 6.30 22.59 15.53
CA TRP A 111 7.67 22.99 15.15
C TRP A 111 7.74 24.05 14.06
N PHE A 112 6.69 24.23 13.25
CA PHE A 112 6.72 25.12 12.10
C PHE A 112 5.65 26.23 12.19
N GLY A 113 6.05 27.42 11.73
CA GLY A 113 5.13 28.54 11.53
C GLY A 113 4.26 28.36 10.28
N LEU A 114 3.31 29.27 10.05
CA LEU A 114 2.39 29.22 8.91
C LEU A 114 3.09 29.11 7.54
N LYS A 115 4.29 29.70 7.40
CA LYS A 115 5.09 29.70 6.16
C LYS A 115 5.90 28.42 5.90
N GLY A 116 5.79 27.41 6.76
CA GLY A 116 6.56 26.16 6.63
C GLY A 116 5.77 24.91 7.02
N ARG A 117 4.53 25.09 7.50
CA ARG A 117 3.73 24.02 8.09
C ARG A 117 3.24 23.05 7.04
N THR A 118 2.70 23.54 5.94
CA THR A 118 2.14 22.68 4.89
C THR A 118 3.25 21.91 4.19
N THR A 119 4.42 22.50 3.95
CA THR A 119 5.59 21.75 3.43
C THR A 119 6.02 20.65 4.38
N ALA A 120 6.13 20.94 5.69
CA ALA A 120 6.52 19.93 6.68
C ALA A 120 5.54 18.75 6.70
N THR A 121 4.24 19.02 6.73
CA THR A 121 3.20 17.99 6.66
C THR A 121 3.26 17.22 5.35
N MET A 122 3.52 17.90 4.23
CA MET A 122 3.66 17.26 2.92
C MET A 122 4.83 16.28 2.86
N ILE A 123 6.02 16.69 3.33
CA ILE A 123 7.21 15.83 3.39
C ILE A 123 6.91 14.56 4.22
N LEU A 124 6.24 14.72 5.36
CA LEU A 124 5.88 13.59 6.24
C LEU A 124 4.81 12.69 5.59
N ALA A 125 3.81 13.26 4.92
CA ALA A 125 2.74 12.52 4.27
C ALA A 125 3.26 11.69 3.08
N ILE A 126 4.18 12.23 2.27
CA ILE A 126 4.75 11.52 1.11
C ILE A 126 5.80 10.48 1.50
N ALA A 127 6.36 10.53 2.71
CA ALA A 127 7.33 9.53 3.17
C ALA A 127 6.76 8.11 3.14
N ASN A 128 5.46 7.95 3.40
CA ASN A 128 4.78 6.65 3.34
C ASN A 128 4.73 6.06 1.91
N PRO A 129 4.16 6.75 0.90
CA PRO A 129 4.14 6.25 -0.48
C PRO A 129 5.56 6.07 -1.06
N VAL A 130 6.50 6.98 -0.80
CA VAL A 130 7.90 6.83 -1.22
C VAL A 130 8.51 5.57 -0.60
N GLY A 131 8.37 5.38 0.71
CA GLY A 131 8.85 4.17 1.37
C GLY A 131 8.09 2.91 0.93
N GLY A 132 6.85 3.03 0.44
CA GLY A 132 6.12 1.93 -0.19
C GLY A 132 6.77 1.51 -1.49
N ALA A 133 7.00 2.45 -2.40
CA ALA A 133 7.63 2.23 -3.70
C ALA A 133 9.05 1.65 -3.56
N VAL A 134 9.89 2.26 -2.72
CA VAL A 134 11.24 1.76 -2.44
C VAL A 134 11.18 0.33 -1.88
N GLY A 135 10.22 0.04 -1.01
CA GLY A 135 10.03 -1.31 -0.48
C GLY A 135 9.66 -2.34 -1.55
N GLN A 136 8.79 -1.96 -2.49
CA GLN A 136 8.38 -2.84 -3.58
C GLN A 136 9.48 -3.07 -4.62
N LEU A 137 10.37 -2.09 -4.82
CA LEU A 137 11.52 -2.21 -5.73
C LEU A 137 12.65 -3.02 -5.11
N ILE A 138 12.97 -2.78 -3.84
CA ILE A 138 14.08 -3.47 -3.17
C ILE A 138 13.70 -4.92 -2.85
N SER A 139 12.47 -5.20 -2.43
CA SER A 139 12.12 -6.54 -1.92
C SER A 139 12.40 -7.70 -2.88
N PRO A 140 12.17 -7.63 -4.21
CA PRO A 140 12.51 -8.70 -5.14
C PRO A 140 13.98 -8.68 -5.60
N LEU A 141 14.70 -7.56 -5.47
CA LEU A 141 16.09 -7.42 -5.97
C LEU A 141 17.13 -8.04 -5.05
N VAL A 142 16.78 -8.29 -3.80
CA VAL A 142 17.73 -8.66 -2.72
C VAL A 142 18.02 -10.17 -2.65
N GLY A 143 17.64 -10.94 -3.67
CA GLY A 143 17.89 -12.39 -3.72
C GLY A 143 16.81 -13.19 -2.99
N ASP A 144 17.22 -14.13 -2.13
CA ASP A 144 16.31 -15.05 -1.48
C ASP A 144 15.39 -14.36 -0.44
N THR A 145 14.27 -14.99 -0.12
CA THR A 145 13.24 -14.44 0.78
C THR A 145 13.81 -14.04 2.14
N ARG A 146 14.68 -14.89 2.71
CA ARG A 146 15.37 -14.60 3.97
C ARG A 146 16.29 -13.38 3.88
N GLN A 147 17.02 -13.23 2.78
CA GLN A 147 17.89 -12.06 2.55
C GLN A 147 17.06 -10.79 2.40
N SER A 148 15.95 -10.86 1.68
CA SER A 148 15.00 -9.75 1.53
C SER A 148 14.46 -9.27 2.89
N ILE A 149 14.03 -10.19 3.76
CA ILE A 149 13.57 -9.86 5.12
C ILE A 149 14.71 -9.33 5.99
N LEU A 150 15.93 -9.85 5.84
CA LEU A 150 17.11 -9.34 6.55
C LEU A 150 17.41 -7.89 6.18
N VAL A 151 17.41 -7.55 4.88
CA VAL A 151 17.64 -6.18 4.42
C VAL A 151 16.56 -5.24 4.93
N LEU A 152 15.29 -5.66 4.94
CA LEU A 152 14.23 -4.87 5.58
C LEU A 152 14.54 -4.61 7.06
N GLY A 153 15.07 -5.62 7.77
CA GLY A 153 15.46 -5.48 9.18
C GLY A 153 16.62 -4.51 9.39
N ILE A 154 17.65 -4.59 8.54
CA ILE A 154 18.80 -3.67 8.55
C ILE A 154 18.33 -2.24 8.29
N LEU A 155 17.53 -2.02 7.24
CA LEU A 155 17.01 -0.70 6.88
C LEU A 155 16.14 -0.11 8.00
N SER A 156 15.27 -0.92 8.61
CA SER A 156 14.42 -0.48 9.73
C SER A 156 15.25 -0.11 10.95
N THR A 157 16.29 -0.88 11.24
CA THR A 157 17.22 -0.61 12.36
C THR A 157 18.05 0.65 12.09
N ALA A 158 18.55 0.83 10.86
CA ALA A 158 19.30 2.01 10.45
C ALA A 158 18.46 3.29 10.49
N ALA A 159 17.16 3.21 10.23
CA ALA A 159 16.24 4.34 10.31
C ALA A 159 15.88 4.74 11.76
N THR A 160 15.99 3.82 12.72
CA THR A 160 15.51 4.03 14.10
C THR A 160 16.23 5.15 14.86
N PRO A 161 17.57 5.29 14.80
CA PRO A 161 18.28 6.40 15.47
C PRO A 161 17.72 7.78 15.10
N PHE A 162 17.25 7.97 13.86
CA PHE A 162 16.68 9.24 13.42
C PHE A 162 15.36 9.58 14.14
N ALA A 163 14.58 8.57 14.54
CA ALA A 163 13.37 8.79 15.34
C ALA A 163 13.70 9.30 16.75
N LEU A 164 14.87 8.94 17.31
CA LEU A 164 15.31 9.40 18.63
C LEU A 164 15.79 10.86 18.64
N LEU A 165 16.13 11.40 17.46
CA LEU A 165 16.51 12.80 17.27
C LEU A 165 15.31 13.76 17.31
N VAL A 166 14.08 13.24 17.32
CA VAL A 166 12.87 14.07 17.34
C VAL A 166 12.73 14.76 18.70
N GLY A 167 12.81 16.09 18.69
CA GLY A 167 12.62 16.93 19.87
C GLY A 167 11.17 16.95 20.38
N LYS A 168 10.98 17.33 21.65
CA LYS A 168 9.64 17.42 22.27
C LYS A 168 8.84 18.60 21.73
N ALA A 169 9.41 19.80 21.80
CA ALA A 169 8.86 21.06 21.31
C ALA A 169 10.01 22.07 21.19
N PRO A 170 9.90 23.09 20.32
CA PRO A 170 10.86 24.20 20.29
C PRO A 170 10.78 25.02 21.59
N PRO A 171 11.88 25.68 22.03
CA PRO A 171 11.88 26.53 23.23
C PRO A 171 10.90 27.70 23.16
N THR A 172 10.65 28.22 21.96
CA THR A 172 9.66 29.26 21.68
C THR A 172 8.66 28.72 20.64
N PRO A 173 7.35 28.62 20.96
CA PRO A 173 6.38 28.09 20.03
C PRO A 173 6.20 29.07 18.84
N PRO A 174 6.23 28.57 17.60
CA PRO A 174 6.16 29.43 16.42
C PRO A 174 4.75 29.99 16.16
N THR A 175 3.70 29.41 16.76
CA THR A 175 2.31 29.86 16.61
C THR A 175 1.49 29.65 17.88
N TYR A 176 0.38 30.38 18.02
CA TYR A 176 -0.57 30.23 19.12
C TYR A 176 -1.25 28.85 19.19
N ALA A 177 -1.40 28.19 18.04
CA ALA A 177 -1.87 26.79 18.00
C ALA A 177 -0.83 25.85 18.61
N GLY A 178 0.46 26.03 18.25
CA GLY A 178 1.57 25.27 18.81
C GLY A 178 1.88 25.56 20.28
N SER A 179 1.36 26.66 20.86
CA SER A 179 1.50 26.98 22.29
C SER A 179 0.40 26.38 23.17
N LYS A 180 -0.58 25.67 22.60
CA LYS A 180 -1.69 25.08 23.34
C LYS A 180 -1.66 23.55 23.29
N ASP A 181 -2.11 22.94 24.38
CA ASP A 181 -2.38 21.51 24.40
C ASP A 181 -3.57 21.17 23.50
N SER A 182 -3.43 20.11 22.70
CA SER A 182 -4.53 19.57 21.90
C SER A 182 -5.65 19.10 22.83
N PRO A 183 -6.93 19.39 22.51
CA PRO A 183 -8.05 18.79 23.21
C PRO A 183 -8.06 17.27 23.02
N SER A 184 -8.66 16.54 23.94
CA SER A 184 -8.72 15.06 23.85
C SER A 184 -9.52 14.61 22.61
N LEU A 185 -9.22 13.40 22.11
CA LEU A 185 -10.01 12.80 21.02
C LEU A 185 -11.49 12.65 21.39
N ILE A 186 -11.81 12.37 22.66
CA ILE A 186 -13.19 12.28 23.15
C ILE A 186 -13.88 13.65 23.04
N SER A 187 -13.18 14.73 23.39
CA SER A 187 -13.68 16.10 23.23
C SER A 187 -13.92 16.41 21.75
N LEU A 188 -13.04 15.98 20.85
CA LEU A 188 -13.22 16.15 19.40
C LEU A 188 -14.45 15.37 18.90
N VAL A 189 -14.61 14.11 19.27
CA VAL A 189 -15.78 13.30 18.88
C VAL A 189 -17.07 13.94 19.39
N ARG A 190 -17.10 14.41 20.64
CA ARG A 190 -18.26 15.14 21.18
C ARG A 190 -18.53 16.43 20.42
N ALA A 191 -17.50 17.18 20.02
CA ALA A 191 -17.64 18.40 19.24
C ALA A 191 -18.20 18.13 17.83
N ILE A 192 -17.76 17.05 17.18
CA ILE A 192 -18.30 16.58 15.89
C ILE A 192 -19.78 16.22 16.02
N LEU A 193 -20.15 15.50 17.08
CA LEU A 193 -21.54 15.12 17.38
C LEU A 193 -22.40 16.29 17.87
N GLY A 194 -21.80 17.43 18.17
CA GLY A 194 -22.49 18.61 18.67
C GLY A 194 -22.90 18.60 20.12
N LEU A 195 -22.28 17.72 20.91
CA LEU A 195 -22.46 17.64 22.34
C LEU A 195 -21.69 18.77 23.05
N PRO A 196 -22.09 19.12 24.29
CA PRO A 196 -21.36 20.10 25.11
C PRO A 196 -19.91 19.66 25.32
N THR A 197 -18.98 20.57 25.04
CA THR A 197 -17.53 20.37 25.16
C THR A 197 -16.88 21.67 25.66
N ASP A 198 -15.62 21.57 26.07
CA ASP A 198 -14.81 22.74 26.42
C ASP A 198 -14.84 23.78 25.30
N ARG A 199 -14.85 25.06 25.68
CA ARG A 199 -14.86 26.21 24.76
C ARG A 199 -13.75 26.15 23.70
N LYS A 200 -12.62 25.47 23.99
CA LYS A 200 -11.48 25.28 23.08
C LYS A 200 -11.75 24.27 21.96
N ALA A 201 -12.63 23.30 22.18
CA ALA A 201 -12.96 22.23 21.24
C ALA A 201 -14.31 22.45 20.54
N GLN A 202 -15.01 23.56 20.82
CA GLN A 202 -16.29 23.85 20.20
C GLN A 202 -16.13 24.08 18.70
N MET A 203 -16.96 23.38 17.93
CA MET A 203 -17.09 23.54 16.49
C MET A 203 -18.48 24.10 16.17
N SER A 204 -18.54 25.07 15.27
CA SER A 204 -19.78 25.55 14.65
C SER A 204 -20.43 24.46 13.78
N LYS A 205 -21.71 24.62 13.42
CA LYS A 205 -22.41 23.66 12.55
C LYS A 205 -21.76 23.54 11.17
N GLN A 206 -21.24 24.65 10.64
CA GLN A 206 -20.55 24.68 9.34
C GLN A 206 -19.23 23.91 9.40
N GLU A 207 -18.39 24.18 10.42
CA GLU A 207 -17.10 23.48 10.58
C GLU A 207 -17.29 21.96 10.75
N ARG A 208 -18.36 21.51 11.40
CA ARG A 208 -18.67 20.07 11.53
C ARG A 208 -19.01 19.46 10.17
N PHE A 209 -19.84 20.14 9.39
CA PHE A 209 -20.23 19.68 8.07
C PHE A 209 -19.02 19.64 7.11
N ASP A 210 -18.22 20.70 7.11
CA ASP A 210 -16.99 20.80 6.32
C ASP A 210 -15.99 19.71 6.73
N PHE A 211 -15.84 19.45 8.04
CA PHE A 211 -14.98 18.37 8.53
C PHE A 211 -15.46 16.99 8.06
N CYS A 212 -16.77 16.72 8.13
CA CYS A 212 -17.33 15.47 7.60
C CYS A 212 -17.04 15.30 6.10
N ILE A 213 -17.16 16.38 5.30
CA ILE A 213 -16.82 16.37 3.88
C ILE A 213 -15.34 16.01 3.68
N VAL A 214 -14.43 16.67 4.42
CA VAL A 214 -12.99 16.40 4.34
C VAL A 214 -12.67 14.96 4.70
N VAL A 215 -13.28 14.41 5.76
CA VAL A 215 -13.10 13.02 6.19
C VAL A 215 -13.51 12.03 5.09
N ILE A 216 -14.67 12.22 4.47
CA ILE A 216 -15.18 11.34 3.42
C ILE A 216 -14.30 11.43 2.16
N ILE A 217 -13.95 12.65 1.72
CA ILE A 217 -13.14 12.87 0.52
C ILE A 217 -11.73 12.30 0.74
N PHE A 218 -11.07 12.62 1.85
CA PHE A 218 -9.75 12.11 2.16
C PHE A 218 -9.76 10.57 2.20
N GLY A 219 -10.76 10.00 2.87
CA GLY A 219 -10.93 8.55 2.96
C GLY A 219 -11.06 7.90 1.58
N ALA A 220 -11.93 8.44 0.73
CA ALA A 220 -12.19 7.92 -0.61
C ALA A 220 -10.97 8.05 -1.53
N LEU A 221 -10.26 9.18 -1.49
CA LEU A 221 -9.07 9.42 -2.30
C LEU A 221 -7.91 8.49 -1.93
N VAL A 222 -7.64 8.33 -0.62
CA VAL A 222 -6.61 7.41 -0.12
C VAL A 222 -6.97 5.98 -0.51
N ALA A 223 -8.22 5.57 -0.28
CA ALA A 223 -8.70 4.23 -0.59
C ALA A 223 -8.63 3.93 -2.10
N ALA A 224 -9.15 4.80 -2.96
CA ALA A 224 -9.14 4.62 -4.41
C ALA A 224 -7.71 4.49 -4.95
N SER A 225 -6.81 5.39 -4.53
CA SER A 225 -5.42 5.38 -4.96
C SER A 225 -4.71 4.10 -4.50
N ASN A 226 -4.91 3.71 -3.24
CA ASN A 226 -4.27 2.51 -2.69
C ASN A 226 -4.79 1.23 -3.33
N THR A 227 -6.11 1.12 -3.51
CA THR A 227 -6.74 -0.03 -4.17
C THR A 227 -6.30 -0.16 -5.61
N PHE A 228 -6.23 0.94 -6.37
CA PHE A 228 -5.73 0.91 -7.73
C PHE A 228 -4.25 0.49 -7.79
N ALA A 229 -3.41 0.97 -6.87
CA ALA A 229 -2.02 0.54 -6.79
C ALA A 229 -1.87 -0.98 -6.57
N ILE A 230 -2.74 -1.58 -5.75
CA ILE A 230 -2.73 -3.03 -5.47
C ILE A 230 -3.36 -3.85 -6.60
N LEU A 231 -4.50 -3.41 -7.14
CA LEU A 231 -5.36 -4.19 -8.06
C LEU A 231 -5.22 -3.77 -9.52
N SER A 232 -4.28 -2.87 -9.87
CA SER A 232 -4.03 -2.39 -11.23
C SER A 232 -3.94 -3.53 -12.26
N ALA A 233 -3.17 -4.57 -11.95
CA ALA A 233 -3.05 -5.77 -12.78
C ALA A 233 -4.40 -6.48 -12.98
N GLN A 234 -5.22 -6.61 -11.93
CA GLN A 234 -6.51 -7.30 -12.01
C GLN A 234 -7.56 -6.49 -12.80
N ILE A 235 -7.44 -5.17 -12.78
CA ILE A 235 -8.33 -4.26 -13.51
C ILE A 235 -7.98 -4.23 -15.01
N LEU A 236 -6.67 -4.21 -15.33
CA LEU A 236 -6.19 -3.93 -16.69
C LEU A 236 -5.89 -5.19 -17.52
N GLN A 237 -5.40 -6.28 -16.92
CA GLN A 237 -5.08 -7.51 -17.66
C GLN A 237 -6.27 -8.14 -18.38
N PRO A 238 -7.51 -8.17 -17.83
CA PRO A 238 -8.68 -8.68 -18.55
C PRO A 238 -8.96 -7.94 -19.86
N MET A 239 -8.47 -6.71 -19.99
CA MET A 239 -8.68 -5.83 -21.15
C MET A 239 -7.56 -5.94 -22.19
N GLY A 240 -6.62 -6.88 -22.02
CA GLY A 240 -5.53 -7.15 -22.94
C GLY A 240 -4.22 -6.44 -22.65
N TYR A 241 -4.10 -5.72 -21.53
CA TYR A 241 -2.85 -5.10 -21.09
C TYR A 241 -1.91 -6.13 -20.45
N SER A 242 -0.62 -5.97 -20.68
CA SER A 242 0.41 -6.80 -20.05
C SER A 242 0.53 -6.50 -18.54
N ALA A 243 1.15 -7.43 -17.81
CA ALA A 243 1.43 -7.25 -16.39
C ALA A 243 2.35 -6.03 -16.13
N ASP A 244 3.33 -5.82 -17.01
CA ASP A 244 4.29 -4.72 -16.90
C ASP A 244 3.62 -3.37 -17.15
N GLU A 245 2.80 -3.26 -18.20
CA GLU A 245 2.04 -2.03 -18.49
C GLU A 245 1.09 -1.66 -17.34
N SER A 246 0.43 -2.66 -16.77
CA SER A 246 -0.47 -2.46 -15.62
C SER A 246 0.30 -1.95 -14.39
N GLY A 247 1.47 -2.53 -14.13
CA GLY A 247 2.37 -2.07 -13.07
C GLY A 247 2.88 -0.66 -13.30
N PHE A 248 3.27 -0.31 -14.53
CA PHE A 248 3.73 1.03 -14.88
C PHE A 248 2.66 2.10 -14.72
N LEU A 249 1.39 1.79 -14.97
CA LEU A 249 0.28 2.74 -14.74
C LEU A 249 0.10 3.06 -13.25
N GLY A 250 0.14 2.04 -12.39
CA GLY A 250 0.14 2.23 -10.94
C GLY A 250 1.35 3.02 -10.45
N ALA A 251 2.54 2.71 -10.97
CA ALA A 251 3.77 3.44 -10.66
C ALA A 251 3.71 4.91 -11.16
N CYS A 252 3.16 5.15 -12.35
CA CYS A 252 3.01 6.49 -12.92
C CYS A 252 2.16 7.38 -12.01
N MET A 253 1.00 6.90 -11.56
CA MET A 253 0.14 7.64 -10.62
C MET A 253 0.90 8.01 -9.33
N LEU A 254 1.68 7.08 -8.79
CA LEU A 254 2.45 7.31 -7.57
C LEU A 254 3.59 8.31 -7.77
N LEU A 255 4.42 8.10 -8.80
CA LEU A 255 5.62 8.91 -9.06
C LEU A 255 5.27 10.35 -9.44
N THR A 256 4.29 10.53 -10.32
CA THR A 256 3.83 11.87 -10.72
C THR A 256 3.23 12.62 -9.55
N GLY A 257 2.51 11.93 -8.66
CA GLY A 257 2.02 12.50 -7.41
C GLY A 257 3.13 12.91 -6.44
N ILE A 258 4.18 12.11 -6.28
CA ILE A 258 5.35 12.45 -5.45
C ILE A 258 6.05 13.69 -6.02
N VAL A 259 6.30 13.74 -7.33
CA VAL A 259 6.92 14.90 -8.00
C VAL A 259 6.06 16.14 -7.80
N SER A 260 4.74 16.03 -7.99
CA SER A 260 3.80 17.13 -7.75
C SER A 260 3.86 17.63 -6.31
N ALA A 261 3.89 16.73 -5.32
CA ALA A 261 4.01 17.13 -3.93
C ALA A 261 5.30 17.91 -3.67
N VAL A 262 6.45 17.42 -4.15
CA VAL A 262 7.73 18.13 -3.98
C VAL A 262 7.69 19.54 -4.59
N VAL A 263 7.08 19.69 -5.77
CA VAL A 263 6.97 20.99 -6.46
C VAL A 263 5.96 21.91 -5.78
N THR A 264 4.83 21.37 -5.34
CA THR A 264 3.72 22.16 -4.79
C THR A 264 3.90 22.52 -3.32
N ALA A 265 4.69 21.76 -2.55
CA ALA A 265 4.97 22.04 -1.13
C ALA A 265 5.33 23.52 -0.85
N PRO A 266 6.38 24.12 -1.46
CA PRO A 266 6.73 25.51 -1.21
C PRO A 266 5.68 26.51 -1.73
N LEU A 267 4.88 26.14 -2.73
CA LEU A 267 3.79 26.98 -3.24
C LEU A 267 2.65 27.10 -2.22
N PHE A 268 2.32 26.02 -1.52
CA PHE A 268 1.31 26.08 -0.46
C PHE A 268 1.72 26.96 0.72
N ASP A 269 3.00 26.96 1.06
CA ASP A 269 3.51 27.76 2.17
C ASP A 269 3.75 29.25 1.84
N ARG A 270 3.88 29.60 0.55
CA ARG A 270 4.15 30.99 0.12
C ARG A 270 2.96 31.68 -0.52
N VAL A 271 2.16 30.93 -1.30
CA VAL A 271 1.12 31.47 -2.18
C VAL A 271 -0.26 31.02 -1.73
N PHE A 272 -0.45 29.74 -1.41
CA PHE A 272 -1.77 29.18 -1.11
C PHE A 272 -2.08 29.01 0.38
N THR A 273 -1.30 29.62 1.27
CA THR A 273 -1.42 29.42 2.73
C THR A 273 -2.82 29.73 3.27
N HIS A 274 -3.51 30.71 2.66
CA HIS A 274 -4.89 31.08 3.01
C HIS A 274 -5.94 30.55 2.02
N HIS A 275 -5.52 29.75 1.05
CA HIS A 275 -6.34 29.25 -0.06
C HIS A 275 -6.39 27.72 -0.11
N LEU A 276 -6.11 27.04 1.01
CA LEU A 276 -6.16 25.57 1.12
C LEU A 276 -7.55 25.04 0.74
N ALA A 277 -8.62 25.63 1.28
CA ALA A 277 -9.99 25.22 0.95
C ALA A 277 -10.36 25.45 -0.52
N VAL A 278 -9.88 26.54 -1.13
CA VAL A 278 -10.10 26.82 -2.57
C VAL A 278 -9.35 25.79 -3.43
N THR A 279 -8.12 25.45 -3.04
CA THR A 279 -7.31 24.44 -3.73
C THR A 279 -8.01 23.08 -3.70
N SER A 280 -8.57 22.69 -2.55
CA SER A 280 -9.37 21.46 -2.45
C SER A 280 -10.60 21.48 -3.36
N LYS A 281 -11.31 22.61 -3.45
CA LYS A 281 -12.47 22.75 -4.34
C LYS A 281 -12.13 22.63 -5.83
N VAL A 282 -10.90 22.95 -6.23
CA VAL A 282 -10.43 22.83 -7.62
C VAL A 282 -9.90 21.43 -7.92
N LEU A 283 -9.05 20.87 -7.04
CA LEU A 283 -8.37 19.61 -7.31
C LEU A 283 -9.28 18.39 -7.11
N VAL A 284 -10.22 18.41 -6.17
CA VAL A 284 -11.12 17.26 -5.92
C VAL A 284 -11.97 16.90 -7.14
N PRO A 285 -12.65 17.85 -7.82
CA PRO A 285 -13.37 17.55 -9.06
C PRO A 285 -12.47 16.98 -10.16
N ILE A 286 -11.24 17.46 -10.29
CA ILE A 286 -10.27 16.95 -11.28
C ILE A 286 -9.97 15.47 -11.00
N VAL A 287 -9.74 15.10 -9.75
CA VAL A 287 -9.53 13.70 -9.36
C VAL A 287 -10.79 12.87 -9.62
N GLY A 288 -11.97 13.39 -9.26
CA GLY A 288 -13.25 12.72 -9.49
C GLY A 288 -13.50 12.42 -10.97
N VAL A 289 -13.27 13.42 -11.84
CA VAL A 289 -13.35 13.26 -13.30
C VAL A 289 -12.29 12.27 -13.79
N GLY A 290 -11.07 12.30 -13.25
CA GLY A 290 -10.02 11.34 -13.57
C GLY A 290 -10.43 9.89 -13.29
N TRP A 291 -10.93 9.61 -12.08
CA TRP A 291 -11.44 8.28 -11.73
C TRP A 291 -12.63 7.87 -12.59
N LEU A 292 -13.57 8.78 -12.83
CA LEU A 292 -14.74 8.52 -13.68
C LEU A 292 -14.34 8.22 -15.13
N ALA A 293 -13.34 8.95 -15.66
CA ALA A 293 -12.85 8.77 -17.03
C ALA A 293 -12.32 7.36 -17.30
N LEU A 294 -11.82 6.66 -16.26
CA LEU A 294 -11.34 5.27 -16.41
C LEU A 294 -12.42 4.31 -16.87
N ILE A 295 -13.69 4.57 -16.57
CA ILE A 295 -14.82 3.74 -17.03
C ILE A 295 -14.83 3.62 -18.56
N TRP A 296 -14.51 4.71 -19.27
CA TRP A 296 -14.51 4.73 -20.73
C TRP A 296 -13.11 4.64 -21.35
N ALA A 297 -12.08 5.04 -20.61
CA ALA A 297 -10.71 5.07 -21.10
C ALA A 297 -10.05 3.69 -21.09
N VAL A 298 -10.46 2.79 -20.20
CA VAL A 298 -9.97 1.41 -20.15
C VAL A 298 -10.56 0.61 -21.32
N LYS A 299 -9.89 0.68 -22.46
CA LYS A 299 -10.19 -0.05 -23.70
C LYS A 299 -8.91 -0.68 -24.24
N PRO A 300 -8.95 -1.74 -25.06
CA PRO A 300 -7.75 -2.27 -25.70
C PRO A 300 -7.00 -1.18 -26.48
N HIS A 301 -5.66 -1.20 -26.42
CA HIS A 301 -4.75 -0.30 -27.15
C HIS A 301 -4.82 1.21 -26.80
N ASN A 302 -5.37 1.61 -25.65
CA ASN A 302 -5.42 3.02 -25.22
C ASN A 302 -4.42 3.36 -24.08
N ILE A 303 -3.19 2.86 -24.18
CA ILE A 303 -2.23 2.99 -23.08
C ILE A 303 -1.79 4.44 -22.81
N GLY A 304 -1.60 5.24 -23.85
CA GLY A 304 -1.19 6.64 -23.72
C GLY A 304 -2.23 7.50 -23.00
N GLY A 305 -3.51 7.32 -23.32
CA GLY A 305 -4.61 7.99 -22.62
C GLY A 305 -4.70 7.59 -21.15
N LEU A 306 -4.45 6.32 -20.82
CA LEU A 306 -4.40 5.86 -19.44
C LEU A 306 -3.24 6.49 -18.66
N PHE A 307 -2.05 6.61 -19.25
CA PHE A 307 -0.93 7.31 -18.59
C PHE A 307 -1.24 8.78 -18.30
N ALA A 308 -1.90 9.48 -19.22
CA ALA A 308 -2.32 10.87 -19.00
C ALA A 308 -3.32 10.98 -17.84
N ILE A 309 -4.33 10.11 -17.80
CA ILE A 309 -5.32 10.10 -16.72
C ILE A 309 -4.67 9.73 -15.38
N MET A 310 -3.80 8.72 -15.36
CA MET A 310 -3.05 8.32 -14.15
C MET A 310 -2.16 9.44 -13.63
N THR A 311 -1.52 10.19 -14.53
CA THR A 311 -0.71 11.37 -14.16
C THR A 311 -1.59 12.44 -13.51
N LEU A 312 -2.74 12.75 -14.12
CA LEU A 312 -3.65 13.77 -13.60
C LEU A 312 -4.20 13.40 -12.21
N ILE A 313 -4.59 12.13 -12.04
CA ILE A 313 -5.02 11.57 -10.76
C ILE A 313 -3.87 11.66 -9.76
N GLY A 314 -2.66 11.22 -10.11
CA GLY A 314 -1.49 11.23 -9.23
C GLY A 314 -1.13 12.62 -8.72
N VAL A 315 -0.93 13.55 -9.64
CA VAL A 315 -0.62 14.97 -9.36
C VAL A 315 -1.66 15.58 -8.42
N SER A 316 -2.93 15.37 -8.70
CA SER A 316 -4.01 16.01 -7.93
C SER A 316 -4.24 15.31 -6.57
N SER A 317 -4.18 13.97 -6.51
CA SER A 317 -4.50 13.20 -5.30
C SER A 317 -3.41 13.29 -4.23
N VAL A 318 -2.13 13.17 -4.60
CA VAL A 318 -1.03 13.20 -3.62
C VAL A 318 -0.86 14.61 -3.05
N THR A 319 -1.06 15.64 -3.88
CA THR A 319 -1.07 17.04 -3.44
C THR A 319 -2.19 17.33 -2.44
N MET A 320 -3.33 16.65 -2.55
CA MET A 320 -4.47 16.81 -1.63
C MET A 320 -4.25 16.21 -0.24
N LEU A 321 -3.29 15.28 -0.07
CA LEU A 321 -3.01 14.65 1.21
C LEU A 321 -2.69 15.66 2.34
N PRO A 322 -1.63 16.48 2.23
CA PRO A 322 -1.31 17.46 3.26
C PRO A 322 -2.33 18.58 3.37
N VAL A 323 -2.92 19.01 2.26
CA VAL A 323 -3.93 20.09 2.26
C VAL A 323 -5.15 19.68 3.08
N SER A 324 -5.61 18.45 2.92
CA SER A 324 -6.75 17.90 3.67
C SER A 324 -6.40 17.69 5.14
N LEU A 325 -5.17 17.26 5.45
CA LEU A 325 -4.69 17.13 6.83
C LEU A 325 -4.63 18.49 7.54
N GLU A 326 -4.06 19.52 6.91
CA GLU A 326 -4.00 20.87 7.48
C GLU A 326 -5.38 21.50 7.62
N LEU A 327 -6.24 21.38 6.60
CA LEU A 327 -7.61 21.87 6.65
C LEU A 327 -8.41 21.20 7.79
N ALA A 328 -8.21 19.91 7.99
CA ALA A 328 -8.81 19.18 9.10
C ALA A 328 -8.30 19.68 10.47
N CYS A 329 -7.01 19.99 10.59
CA CYS A 329 -6.43 20.58 11.80
C CYS A 329 -7.06 21.95 12.10
N GLU A 330 -7.22 22.81 11.08
CA GLU A 330 -7.83 24.13 11.22
C GLU A 330 -9.30 24.06 11.65
N LEU A 331 -10.10 23.20 11.03
CA LEU A 331 -11.52 23.02 11.34
C LEU A 331 -11.75 22.52 12.78
N THR A 332 -10.92 21.57 13.21
CA THR A 332 -11.11 20.87 14.49
C THR A 332 -10.34 21.48 15.66
N ARG A 333 -9.33 22.31 15.36
CA ARG A 333 -8.36 22.83 16.35
C ARG A 333 -7.69 21.69 17.14
N ASN A 334 -7.54 20.53 16.50
CA ASN A 334 -6.99 19.31 17.07
C ASN A 334 -6.22 18.52 16.01
N ALA A 335 -4.92 18.76 15.91
CA ALA A 335 -4.11 18.21 14.83
C ALA A 335 -3.97 16.68 14.86
N ASP A 336 -3.71 16.11 16.04
CA ASP A 336 -3.56 14.66 16.23
C ASP A 336 -4.91 13.93 16.14
N GLY A 337 -5.97 14.47 16.74
CA GLY A 337 -7.30 13.86 16.68
C GLY A 337 -7.91 13.87 15.27
N SER A 338 -7.79 14.97 14.54
CA SER A 338 -8.32 15.06 13.18
C SER A 338 -7.57 14.17 12.19
N SER A 339 -6.23 14.18 12.22
CA SER A 339 -5.41 13.31 11.39
C SER A 339 -5.66 11.82 11.68
N ALA A 340 -5.86 11.44 12.94
CA ALA A 340 -6.27 10.09 13.32
C ALA A 340 -7.59 9.66 12.67
N ILE A 341 -8.63 10.51 12.69
CA ILE A 341 -9.93 10.23 12.07
C ILE A 341 -9.80 10.14 10.54
N LEU A 342 -9.01 11.03 9.92
CA LEU A 342 -8.78 11.03 8.48
C LEU A 342 -8.11 9.72 8.03
N TRP A 343 -6.99 9.35 8.66
CA TRP A 343 -6.28 8.13 8.30
C TRP A 343 -7.02 6.85 8.68
N PHE A 344 -7.79 6.86 9.78
CA PHE A 344 -8.71 5.78 10.13
C PHE A 344 -9.71 5.55 8.99
N THR A 345 -10.37 6.61 8.54
CA THR A 345 -11.35 6.54 7.44
C THR A 345 -10.71 6.07 6.14
N GLY A 346 -9.51 6.57 5.80
CA GLY A 346 -8.76 6.14 4.62
C GLY A 346 -8.41 4.65 4.63
N ASN A 347 -7.95 4.11 5.76
CA ASN A 347 -7.67 2.68 5.88
C ASN A 347 -8.95 1.85 5.91
N LEU A 348 -10.02 2.33 6.55
CA LEU A 348 -11.32 1.65 6.59
C LEU A 348 -11.90 1.52 5.18
N PHE A 349 -11.95 2.62 4.43
CA PHE A 349 -12.39 2.61 3.03
C PHE A 349 -11.45 1.79 2.16
N GLY A 350 -10.14 1.81 2.42
CA GLY A 350 -9.16 0.97 1.74
C GLY A 350 -9.48 -0.53 1.89
N VAL A 351 -9.78 -0.98 3.10
CA VAL A 351 -10.21 -2.38 3.34
C VAL A 351 -11.49 -2.69 2.56
N ILE A 352 -12.49 -1.80 2.60
CA ILE A 352 -13.76 -1.98 1.88
C ILE A 352 -13.52 -2.05 0.36
N PHE A 353 -12.72 -1.13 -0.19
CA PHE A 353 -12.45 -1.01 -1.63
C PHE A 353 -11.60 -2.17 -2.14
N VAL A 354 -10.69 -2.72 -1.34
CA VAL A 354 -9.95 -3.92 -1.71
C VAL A 354 -10.86 -5.15 -1.67
N LEU A 355 -11.69 -5.31 -0.63
CA LEU A 355 -12.51 -6.52 -0.46
C LEU A 355 -13.73 -6.59 -1.39
N CYS A 356 -14.35 -5.46 -1.73
CA CYS A 356 -15.59 -5.44 -2.52
C CYS A 356 -15.43 -6.05 -3.94
N PRO A 357 -14.39 -5.68 -4.74
CA PRO A 357 -14.14 -6.29 -6.05
C PRO A 357 -13.77 -7.78 -5.99
N LEU A 358 -13.26 -8.25 -4.85
CA LEU A 358 -12.91 -9.65 -4.61
C LEU A 358 -14.13 -10.52 -4.26
N SER A 359 -15.31 -9.91 -4.04
CA SER A 359 -16.54 -10.65 -3.74
C SER A 359 -17.17 -11.24 -5.02
N PRO A 360 -17.45 -12.56 -5.09
CA PRO A 360 -17.98 -13.21 -6.29
C PRO A 360 -19.37 -12.73 -6.73
N ASN A 361 -20.10 -12.01 -5.88
CA ASN A 361 -21.54 -11.76 -6.03
C ASN A 361 -21.87 -10.36 -6.59
N LEU A 362 -20.87 -9.50 -6.84
CA LEU A 362 -21.08 -8.09 -7.23
C LEU A 362 -20.51 -7.73 -8.62
N VAL A 363 -19.95 -8.70 -9.33
CA VAL A 363 -19.37 -8.48 -10.66
C VAL A 363 -20.45 -8.68 -11.73
N PRO A 364 -20.84 -7.64 -12.50
CA PRO A 364 -21.77 -7.80 -13.61
C PRO A 364 -21.19 -8.74 -14.67
N ALA A 365 -22.08 -9.51 -15.31
CA ALA A 365 -21.80 -10.69 -16.13
C ALA A 365 -20.77 -10.52 -17.27
N THR A 366 -20.44 -9.29 -17.65
CA THR A 366 -19.44 -8.97 -18.68
C THR A 366 -18.01 -9.33 -18.26
N THR A 367 -17.68 -9.28 -16.97
CA THR A 367 -16.34 -9.63 -16.46
C THR A 367 -16.21 -11.11 -16.07
N THR A 368 -17.34 -11.83 -15.96
CA THR A 368 -17.39 -13.26 -15.60
C THR A 368 -16.67 -14.12 -16.63
N ASN A 369 -16.66 -13.72 -17.91
CA ASN A 369 -15.95 -14.47 -18.95
C ASN A 369 -14.43 -14.41 -18.80
N ALA A 370 -13.86 -13.33 -18.24
CA ALA A 370 -12.42 -13.23 -18.00
C ALA A 370 -11.99 -14.00 -16.74
N ILE A 371 -12.81 -13.96 -15.68
CA ILE A 371 -12.51 -14.63 -14.40
C ILE A 371 -12.78 -16.14 -14.47
N SER A 372 -13.84 -16.56 -15.19
CA SER A 372 -14.13 -17.98 -15.46
C SER A 372 -13.06 -18.64 -16.34
N PHE A 373 -12.45 -17.89 -17.27
CA PHE A 373 -11.31 -18.38 -18.05
C PHE A 373 -10.08 -18.66 -17.17
N TYR A 374 -9.86 -17.84 -16.14
CA TYR A 374 -8.75 -18.00 -15.21
C TYR A 374 -8.95 -19.17 -14.23
N SER A 375 -10.19 -19.43 -13.79
CA SER A 375 -10.50 -20.60 -12.95
C SER A 375 -10.42 -21.91 -13.74
N SER A 376 -10.83 -21.89 -15.02
CA SER A 376 -10.76 -23.03 -15.94
C SER A 376 -9.33 -23.42 -16.34
N ARG A 377 -8.41 -22.46 -16.52
CA ARG A 377 -6.99 -22.79 -16.74
C ARG A 377 -6.27 -23.32 -15.50
N ARG A 378 -6.68 -22.93 -14.29
CA ARG A 378 -6.14 -23.51 -13.03
C ARG A 378 -6.55 -24.96 -12.82
N SER A 379 -7.72 -25.39 -13.31
CA SER A 379 -8.17 -26.79 -13.20
C SER A 379 -7.57 -27.71 -14.28
N SER A 380 -7.15 -27.16 -15.43
CA SER A 380 -6.58 -27.93 -16.54
C SER A 380 -5.08 -28.27 -16.37
N CYS A 381 -4.35 -27.58 -15.50
CA CYS A 381 -2.94 -27.88 -15.18
C CYS A 381 -2.77 -28.73 -13.90
N ARG A 382 -3.53 -29.82 -13.74
CA ARG A 382 -3.12 -30.93 -12.85
C ARG A 382 -2.35 -31.96 -13.68
N PRO A 383 -1.16 -32.43 -13.27
CA PRO A 383 -0.56 -33.60 -13.89
C PRO A 383 -1.50 -34.79 -13.66
N LYS A 384 -2.04 -35.37 -14.74
CA LYS A 384 -2.84 -36.60 -14.65
C LYS A 384 -1.97 -37.68 -14.01
N ARG A 385 -2.32 -38.07 -12.78
CA ARG A 385 -1.81 -39.29 -12.13
C ARG A 385 -2.22 -40.48 -13.00
N ILE A 386 -1.24 -41.23 -13.48
CA ILE A 386 -1.44 -42.58 -14.02
C ILE A 386 -1.78 -43.50 -12.83
N PRO A 387 -2.93 -44.20 -12.80
CA PRO A 387 -3.21 -45.15 -11.72
C PRO A 387 -2.50 -46.47 -11.98
N ALA A 388 -1.86 -47.01 -10.93
CA ALA A 388 -1.38 -48.37 -10.86
C ALA A 388 -2.56 -49.35 -10.89
N ALA A 389 -2.54 -50.32 -11.80
CA ALA A 389 -3.46 -51.45 -11.82
C ALA A 389 -2.73 -52.74 -11.41
N LYS A 390 -3.27 -53.43 -10.39
CA LYS A 390 -2.83 -54.74 -9.90
C LYS A 390 -3.33 -55.87 -10.84
N HIS A 391 -2.53 -56.94 -10.90
CA HIS A 391 -2.69 -58.20 -11.61
C HIS A 391 -4.05 -58.91 -11.53
N VAL A 392 -4.52 -59.46 -12.68
CA VAL A 392 -5.26 -60.74 -12.87
C VAL A 392 -4.92 -61.29 -14.29
N PRO A 393 -4.81 -62.63 -14.55
CA PRO A 393 -3.98 -63.21 -15.62
C PRO A 393 -4.71 -63.70 -16.89
N CYS A 394 -3.93 -63.90 -17.97
CA CYS A 394 -4.06 -64.82 -19.13
C CYS A 394 -5.47 -65.01 -19.76
N THR A 395 -5.75 -64.58 -21.00
CA THR A 395 -5.47 -65.32 -22.24
C THR A 395 -6.11 -64.59 -23.45
N ARG A 396 -5.58 -64.80 -24.67
CA ARG A 396 -6.12 -64.41 -25.99
C ARG A 396 -6.17 -62.90 -26.35
N LEU A 397 -5.13 -62.43 -27.04
CA LEU A 397 -5.27 -61.94 -28.43
C LEU A 397 -3.87 -61.68 -29.04
N GLN A 398 -3.24 -62.73 -29.56
CA GLN A 398 -2.28 -62.60 -30.65
C GLN A 398 -3.06 -62.27 -31.92
N ARG A 399 -2.87 -61.07 -32.49
CA ARG A 399 -2.82 -60.79 -33.93
C ARG A 399 -2.74 -59.27 -34.15
N CYS A 400 -2.01 -58.90 -35.20
CA CYS A 400 -1.80 -57.54 -35.71
C CYS A 400 -0.77 -56.69 -34.95
N LEU A 401 0.51 -56.94 -35.24
CA LEU A 401 1.49 -55.91 -35.69
C LEU A 401 2.85 -56.58 -35.92
N ARG A 402 2.93 -57.37 -37.00
CA ARG A 402 4.17 -57.73 -37.69
C ARG A 402 3.86 -57.73 -39.17
N HIS A 403 4.06 -56.58 -39.81
CA HIS A 403 4.45 -56.48 -41.22
C HIS A 403 4.76 -55.01 -41.51
N HIS A 404 6.05 -54.68 -41.50
CA HIS A 404 6.71 -53.97 -42.59
C HIS A 404 8.20 -53.88 -42.26
N ARG A 405 8.99 -54.66 -43.00
CA ARG A 405 10.46 -54.62 -43.03
C ARG A 405 10.87 -54.25 -44.46
N CYS A 406 11.84 -53.34 -44.56
CA CYS A 406 12.85 -53.19 -45.62
C CYS A 406 12.32 -52.73 -47.01
N ILE A 407 13.08 -52.12 -47.93
CA ILE A 407 14.52 -52.09 -48.29
C ILE A 407 14.75 -50.77 -49.07
N HIS A 408 15.79 -49.95 -48.83
CA HIS A 408 17.03 -49.75 -49.63
C HIS A 408 17.64 -48.41 -49.15
N GLY A 409 18.93 -48.14 -49.00
CA GLY A 409 20.17 -48.87 -49.27
C GLY A 409 21.30 -47.84 -49.43
N LEU A 410 22.47 -48.09 -48.80
CA LEU A 410 23.83 -47.64 -49.15
C LEU A 410 24.19 -46.14 -48.96
N SER A 411 25.40 -45.70 -48.60
CA SER A 411 26.59 -46.29 -47.98
C SER A 411 27.66 -45.18 -47.83
N HIS A 412 28.17 -45.03 -46.60
CA HIS A 412 29.51 -44.60 -46.16
C HIS A 412 30.14 -43.18 -46.42
N PRO A 413 31.04 -42.74 -45.49
CA PRO A 413 31.60 -41.39 -45.32
C PRO A 413 33.08 -41.27 -45.78
N ARG A 414 33.65 -40.05 -45.81
CA ARG A 414 34.98 -39.68 -45.23
C ARG A 414 35.48 -38.27 -45.61
N ARG A 415 36.03 -37.61 -44.57
CA ARG A 415 37.31 -36.86 -44.50
C ARG A 415 37.49 -35.43 -45.09
N THR A 416 37.82 -34.55 -44.13
CA THR A 416 38.99 -33.63 -44.01
C THR A 416 39.08 -32.29 -44.76
N LYS A 417 39.43 -31.28 -43.93
CA LYS A 417 40.48 -30.24 -44.06
C LYS A 417 40.14 -28.87 -44.69
N THR A 418 40.26 -27.87 -43.81
CA THR A 418 41.03 -26.60 -43.89
C THR A 418 40.64 -25.48 -44.88
N GLU A 419 40.99 -24.25 -44.45
CA GLU A 419 41.06 -22.93 -45.13
C GLU A 419 39.77 -22.10 -45.06
N ALA A 420 39.68 -21.00 -44.30
CA ALA A 420 40.46 -19.75 -44.19
C ALA A 420 40.17 -18.72 -45.30
N ILE A 421 40.01 -17.47 -44.84
CA ILE A 421 40.06 -16.17 -45.55
C ILE A 421 38.71 -15.60 -46.02
N GLY A 422 38.45 -14.37 -45.54
CA GLY A 422 37.39 -13.46 -45.96
C GLY A 422 36.99 -12.52 -44.84
#